data_AF-A0A354EPZ8-F1
#
_entry.id   AF-A0A354EPZ8-F1
#
_cell.length_a   1.000
_cell.length_b   1.000
_cell.length_c   1.000
_cell.angle_alpha   90.00
_cell.angle_beta   90.00
_cell.angle_gamma   90.00
#
_symmetry.space_group_name_H-M   'P 1'
#
loop_
_entity.id
_entity.type
_entity.pdbx_description
1 polymer ?
#
loop_
_entity_poly.entity_id
_entity_poly.type
_entity_poly.pdbx_seq_one_letter_code
_entity_poly.pdbx_strand_id
1 'polypeptide(L)' 'QAPQGVTVPPLGFTKRVLPNGLEVYTARDADTSNVTVQVWYKVGSKDDPAGRSGFAHLFEHLM' A
#
# COMPACT_ATOMS: atom_id res chain seq x y z
N GLN A 1 -5.27 8.39 36.61
CA GLN A 1 -4.86 7.08 36.05
C GLN A 1 -4.26 7.34 34.69
N ALA A 2 -3.03 6.86 34.41
CA ALA A 2 -2.43 6.96 33.08
C ALA A 2 -3.28 6.15 32.07
N PRO A 3 -3.45 6.61 30.82
CA PRO A 3 -4.21 5.85 29.83
C PRO A 3 -3.51 4.52 29.60
N GLN A 4 -4.26 3.42 29.78
CA GLN A 4 -3.76 2.09 29.45
C GLN A 4 -3.46 2.06 27.96
N GLY A 5 -2.22 1.74 27.59
CA GLY A 5 -1.77 1.74 26.21
C GLY A 5 -2.58 0.76 25.36
N VAL A 6 -3.11 1.22 24.24
CA VAL A 6 -3.79 0.35 23.26
C VAL A 6 -2.76 -0.63 22.70
N THR A 7 -2.98 -1.92 22.93
CA THR A 7 -2.15 -2.97 22.34
C THR A 7 -2.73 -3.36 20.99
N VAL A 8 -2.02 -3.06 19.91
CA VAL A 8 -2.42 -3.40 18.54
C VAL A 8 -1.91 -4.80 18.19
N PRO A 9 -2.77 -5.75 17.81
CA PRO A 9 -2.33 -7.06 17.35
C PRO A 9 -1.41 -6.93 16.12
N PRO A 10 -0.41 -7.81 15.97
CA PRO A 10 0.44 -7.80 14.80
C PRO A 10 -0.40 -8.05 13.54
N LEU A 11 -0.17 -7.22 12.52
CA LEU A 11 -0.78 -7.40 11.21
C LEU A 11 -0.25 -8.72 10.61
N GLY A 12 -1.12 -9.70 10.43
CA GLY A 12 -0.76 -11.02 9.90
C GLY A 12 -0.50 -10.96 8.40
N PHE A 13 0.72 -10.60 8.00
CA PHE A 13 1.16 -10.62 6.60
C PHE A 13 2.54 -11.24 6.41
N THR A 14 2.80 -11.73 5.20
CA THR A 14 4.12 -12.17 4.74
C THR A 14 4.63 -11.19 3.70
N LYS A 15 5.91 -10.81 3.79
CA LYS A 15 6.60 -9.95 2.82
C LYS A 15 7.64 -10.76 2.06
N ARG A 16 7.70 -10.58 0.74
CA ARG A 16 8.84 -11.01 -0.10
C ARG A 16 9.23 -9.92 -1.09
N VAL A 17 10.50 -9.87 -1.46
CA VAL A 17 11.01 -8.95 -2.47
C VAL A 17 11.46 -9.75 -3.68
N LEU A 18 10.96 -9.39 -4.86
CA LEU A 18 11.33 -10.04 -6.12
C LEU A 18 12.68 -9.52 -6.63
N PRO A 19 13.36 -10.23 -7.55
CA PRO A 19 14.66 -9.78 -8.09
C PRO A 19 14.64 -8.40 -8.77
N ASN A 20 13.48 -7.95 -9.25
CA ASN A 20 13.29 -6.63 -9.85
C ASN A 20 12.99 -5.51 -8.82
N GLY A 21 13.01 -5.82 -7.53
CA GLY A 21 12.74 -4.87 -6.45
C GLY A 21 11.27 -4.71 -6.05
N LEU A 22 10.33 -5.39 -6.72
CA LEU A 22 8.92 -5.34 -6.32
C LEU A 22 8.72 -6.02 -4.96
N GLU A 23 8.14 -5.28 -4.02
CA GLU A 23 7.70 -5.82 -2.73
C GLU A 23 6.30 -6.41 -2.83
N VAL A 24 6.15 -7.67 -2.44
CA VAL A 24 4.88 -8.38 -2.41
C VAL A 24 4.49 -8.66 -0.98
N TYR A 25 3.34 -8.15 -0.58
CA TYR A 25 2.71 -8.36 0.72
C TYR A 25 1.50 -9.27 0.54
N THR A 26 1.41 -10.33 1.33
CA THR A 26 0.26 -11.24 1.31
C THR A 26 -0.27 -11.48 2.71
N ALA A 27 -1.57 -11.30 2.89
CA ALA A 27 -2.29 -11.72 4.09
C ALA A 27 -3.32 -12.76 3.66
N ARG A 28 -3.29 -13.94 4.30
CA ARG A 28 -4.24 -15.02 3.99
C ARG A 28 -5.47 -14.86 4.87
N ASP A 29 -6.63 -14.81 4.22
CA ASP A 29 -7.93 -14.96 4.84
C ASP A 29 -8.51 -16.33 4.42
N ALA A 30 -8.98 -17.12 5.39
CA ALA A 30 -9.56 -18.45 5.15
C ALA A 30 -11.09 -18.45 5.27
N ASP A 31 -11.70 -17.34 5.66
CA ASP A 31 -13.14 -17.20 5.87
C ASP A 31 -13.88 -16.89 4.56
N THR A 32 -13.13 -16.62 3.48
CA THR A 32 -13.68 -16.30 2.15
C THR A 32 -12.86 -16.91 1.01
N SER A 33 -13.53 -17.21 -0.11
CA SER A 33 -12.90 -17.61 -1.37
C SER A 33 -12.57 -16.42 -2.28
N ASN A 34 -12.79 -15.20 -1.81
CA ASN A 34 -12.46 -13.98 -2.56
C ASN A 34 -10.97 -13.66 -2.45
N VAL A 35 -10.45 -12.95 -3.45
CA VAL A 35 -9.10 -12.42 -3.44
C VAL A 35 -9.15 -10.94 -3.83
N THR A 36 -8.45 -10.10 -3.08
CA THR A 36 -8.22 -8.70 -3.43
C THR A 36 -6.74 -8.52 -3.76
N VAL A 37 -6.47 -7.88 -4.89
CA VAL A 37 -5.12 -7.53 -5.31
C VAL A 37 -5.04 -6.01 -5.44
N GLN A 38 -3.99 -5.43 -4.87
CA GLN A 38 -3.73 -4.00 -4.96
C GLN A 38 -2.28 -3.80 -5.40
N VAL A 39 -2.07 -2.83 -6.28
CA VAL A 39 -0.73 -2.40 -6.69
C VAL A 39 -0.54 -0.98 -6.19
N TRP A 40 0.52 -0.77 -5.42
CA TRP A 40 0.82 0.51 -4.80
C TRP A 40 2.07 1.09 -5.43
N TYR A 41 1.96 2.30 -5.98
CA TYR A 41 3.10 3.04 -6.49
C TYR A 41 3.56 4.04 -5.42
N LYS A 42 4.87 4.08 -5.16
CA LYS A 42 5.47 5.01 -4.20
C LYS A 42 5.64 6.41 -4.83
N VAL A 43 4.55 7.00 -5.28
CA VAL A 43 4.46 8.33 -5.91
C VAL A 43 3.13 8.98 -5.56
N GLY A 44 3.09 10.30 -5.50
CA GLY A 44 1.85 11.08 -5.33
C GLY A 44 2.05 12.54 -5.66
N SER A 45 1.06 13.40 -5.37
CA SER A 45 1.11 14.84 -5.68
C SER A 45 2.32 15.56 -5.07
N LYS A 46 2.84 15.07 -3.94
CA LYS A 46 4.08 15.58 -3.32
C LYS A 46 5.31 15.46 -4.23
N ASP A 47 5.26 14.56 -5.20
CA ASP A 47 6.34 14.28 -6.16
C ASP A 47 6.08 14.94 -7.52
N ASP A 48 5.01 15.73 -7.66
CA ASP A 48 4.70 16.43 -8.90
C ASP A 48 5.83 17.43 -9.25
N PRO A 49 6.30 17.47 -10.50
CA PRO A 49 7.28 18.46 -10.93
C PRO A 49 6.76 19.89 -10.78
N ALA A 50 7.68 20.83 -10.57
CA ALA A 50 7.33 22.25 -10.54
C ALA A 50 6.60 22.68 -11.82
N GLY A 51 5.47 23.39 -11.66
CA GLY A 51 4.61 23.79 -12.78
C GLY A 51 3.75 22.66 -13.38
N ARG A 52 3.74 21.47 -12.79
CA ARG A 52 2.94 20.31 -13.24
C ARG A 52 2.11 19.69 -12.12
N SER A 53 1.51 20.52 -11.27
CA SER A 53 0.60 20.04 -10.21
C SER A 53 -0.53 19.19 -10.80
N GLY A 54 -0.88 18.09 -10.14
CA GLY A 54 -1.91 17.15 -10.56
C GLY A 54 -1.41 16.06 -11.51
N PHE A 55 -0.11 15.97 -11.77
CA PHE A 55 0.45 14.98 -12.71
C PHE A 55 0.25 13.55 -12.22
N ALA A 56 0.53 13.26 -10.94
CA ALA A 56 0.32 11.93 -10.39
C ALA A 56 -1.15 11.47 -10.54
N HIS A 57 -2.11 12.36 -10.27
CA HIS A 57 -3.53 12.09 -10.42
C HIS A 57 -3.98 11.96 -11.89
N LEU A 58 -3.38 12.74 -12.80
CA LEU A 58 -3.62 12.57 -14.22
C LEU A 58 -3.24 11.15 -14.68
N PHE A 59 -2.09 10.63 -14.25
CA PHE A 59 -1.69 9.26 -14.59
C PHE A 59 -2.61 8.21 -13.97
N GLU A 60 -3.12 8.42 -12.76
CA GLU A 60 -4.14 7.56 -12.17
C GLU A 60 -5.39 7.47 -13.06
N HIS A 61 -5.85 8.58 -13.65
CA HIS A 61 -7.01 8.57 -14.56
C HIS A 61 -6.78 7.90 -15.91
N LEU A 62 -5.53 7.80 -16.36
CA LEU A 62 -5.20 7.23 -17.68
C LEU A 62 -4.96 5.72 -17.63
N MET A 63 -4.81 5.15 -16.44
CA MET A 63 -4.65 3.71 -16.22
C MET A 63 -6.00 3.05 -15.94
#